data_AF-A0A2D5BDW7-F1
#
_entry.id   AF-A0A2D5BDW7-F1
#
_cell.length_a   1.000
_cell.length_b   1.000
_cell.length_c   1.000
_cell.angle_alpha   90.00
_cell.angle_beta   90.00
_cell.angle_gamma   90.00
#
_symmetry.space_group_name_H-M   'P 1'
#
loop_
_entity.id
_entity.type
_entity.pdbx_description
1 polymer ?
#
loop_
_entity_poly.entity_id
_entity_poly.type
_entity_poly.pdbx_seq_one_letter_code
_entity_poly.pdbx_strand_id
1 'polypeptide(L)'
;MAFWTLAAIFAYSISIDKTPSANRMQLEFSALPLMTKLPLEKVKSSQPSGSGWVLFGDENYPQWVHSNDNKMTFVLGTDRYGRDMLSRLLLGARVSLSVGIISVLIALLIGIPIGSLAGYYGGWIDKVIQTIIQIFWSIPTFLMVIAISFVLGKGFWQVFVAVGLTA
;
A
#
# COMPACT_ATOMS: atom_id res chain seq x y z
N MET A 1 10.37 -19.92 -5.29
CA MET A 1 9.56 -19.45 -4.14
C MET A 1 10.25 -18.36 -3.31
N ALA A 2 11.56 -18.47 -3.03
CA ALA A 2 12.31 -17.51 -2.20
C ALA A 2 12.30 -16.04 -2.67
N PHE A 3 12.30 -15.80 -3.98
CA PHE A 3 12.25 -14.44 -4.53
C PHE A 3 10.96 -13.70 -4.16
N TRP A 4 9.83 -14.40 -4.30
CA TRP A 4 8.50 -13.85 -4.01
C TRP A 4 8.30 -13.61 -2.51
N THR A 5 8.84 -14.47 -1.64
CA THR A 5 8.79 -14.27 -0.19
C THR A 5 9.68 -13.11 0.26
N LEU A 6 10.82 -12.87 -0.41
CA LEU A 6 11.71 -11.75 -0.09
C LEU A 6 11.14 -10.41 -0.57
N ALA A 7 10.62 -10.36 -1.80
CA ALA A 7 9.87 -9.22 -2.30
C ALA A 7 8.65 -8.91 -1.39
N ALA A 8 8.05 -9.98 -0.86
CA ALA A 8 6.92 -9.88 0.04
C ALA A 8 7.23 -9.25 1.39
N ILE A 9 8.29 -9.73 2.03
CA ILE A 9 8.77 -9.20 3.30
C ILE A 9 9.22 -7.74 3.11
N PHE A 10 9.85 -7.42 1.98
CA PHE A 10 10.28 -6.07 1.64
C PHE A 10 9.10 -5.10 1.47
N ALA A 11 8.04 -5.51 0.77
CA ALA A 11 6.82 -4.70 0.59
C ALA A 11 6.04 -4.50 1.89
N TYR A 12 5.88 -5.57 2.70
CA TYR A 12 5.24 -5.50 4.01
C TYR A 12 5.96 -4.51 4.94
N SER A 13 7.30 -4.54 4.89
CA SER A 13 8.17 -3.69 5.69
C SER A 13 8.08 -2.21 5.34
N ILE A 14 8.00 -1.89 4.05
CA ILE A 14 7.87 -0.51 3.57
C ILE A 14 6.46 0.06 3.85
N SER A 15 5.46 -0.80 4.10
CA SER A 15 4.06 -0.40 4.12
C SER A 15 3.50 -0.08 5.50
N ILE A 16 4.16 -0.48 6.61
CA ILE A 16 3.57 -0.37 7.95
C ILE A 16 4.34 0.66 8.76
N ASP A 17 3.78 1.86 8.87
CA ASP A 17 4.15 2.77 9.95
C ASP A 17 3.31 2.40 11.18
N LYS A 18 3.96 1.87 12.22
CA LYS A 18 3.32 1.49 13.48
C LYS A 18 3.25 2.63 14.49
N THR A 19 3.66 3.85 14.13
CA THR A 19 3.78 4.92 15.12
C THR A 19 2.43 5.30 15.77
N PRO A 20 2.32 5.27 17.12
CA PRO A 20 1.08 5.56 17.86
C PRO A 20 0.59 7.00 17.68
N SER A 21 1.48 7.89 17.22
CA SER A 21 1.21 9.30 16.94
C SER A 21 0.35 9.52 15.70
N ALA A 22 0.42 8.64 14.68
CA ALA A 22 -0.28 8.84 13.41
C ALA A 22 -1.82 8.84 13.54
N ASN A 23 -2.35 8.30 14.66
CA ASN A 23 -3.79 8.11 14.87
C ASN A 23 -4.35 8.83 16.10
N ARG A 24 -3.58 9.70 16.75
CA ARG A 24 -4.12 10.54 17.83
C ARG A 24 -5.09 11.57 17.26
N MET A 25 -6.33 11.55 17.74
CA MET A 25 -7.34 12.54 17.37
C MET A 25 -7.21 13.76 18.28
N GLN A 26 -7.12 14.95 17.69
CA GLN A 26 -7.12 16.22 18.42
C GLN A 26 -8.24 17.08 17.88
N LEU A 27 -9.42 16.98 18.52
CA LEU A 27 -10.63 17.66 18.08
C LEU A 27 -10.50 19.19 18.10
N GLU A 28 -9.61 19.74 18.94
CA GLU A 28 -9.30 21.17 18.98
C GLU A 28 -8.66 21.69 17.67
N PHE A 29 -8.06 20.80 16.87
CA PHE A 29 -7.40 21.12 15.62
C PHE A 29 -8.13 20.56 14.40
N SER A 30 -9.44 20.26 14.52
CA SER A 30 -10.23 19.70 13.42
C SER A 30 -10.48 20.70 12.29
N ALA A 31 -10.38 20.24 11.03
CA ALA A 31 -10.76 20.99 9.83
C ALA A 31 -10.04 22.34 9.66
N LEU A 32 -8.75 22.40 9.98
CA LEU A 32 -7.93 23.59 9.77
C LEU A 32 -7.62 23.80 8.29
N PRO A 33 -7.53 25.06 7.83
CA PRO A 33 -7.21 25.37 6.44
C PRO A 33 -5.77 24.98 6.08
N LEU A 34 -5.50 24.99 4.78
CA LEU A 34 -4.17 24.73 4.22
C LEU A 34 -3.12 25.65 4.85
N MET A 35 -1.90 25.15 4.99
CA MET A 35 -0.73 25.89 5.48
C MET A 35 -0.86 26.45 6.91
N THR A 36 -1.71 25.85 7.74
CA THR A 36 -1.83 26.26 9.16
C THR A 36 -0.58 25.87 9.94
N LYS A 37 -0.05 26.78 10.75
CA LYS A 37 1.08 26.53 11.66
C LYS A 37 0.56 26.32 13.08
N LEU A 38 0.71 25.11 13.61
CA LEU A 38 0.35 24.82 15.01
C LEU A 38 1.59 24.69 15.88
N PRO A 39 1.53 25.12 17.15
CA PRO A 39 2.58 24.83 18.11
C PRO A 39 2.68 23.31 18.34
N LEU A 40 3.91 22.81 18.38
CA LEU A 40 4.19 21.40 18.62
C LEU A 40 4.14 21.11 20.13
N GLU A 41 3.36 20.11 20.52
CA GLU A 41 3.48 19.46 21.82
C GLU A 41 4.89 18.85 21.91
N LYS A 42 5.71 19.31 22.87
CA LYS A 42 7.03 18.71 23.12
C LYS A 42 6.83 17.35 23.78
N VAL A 43 6.73 16.31 22.99
CA VAL A 43 6.87 14.94 23.49
C VAL A 43 8.36 14.71 23.84
N LYS A 44 8.67 13.76 24.72
CA LYS A 44 10.06 13.43 25.09
C LYS A 44 10.80 12.75 23.92
N SER A 45 11.81 13.42 23.35
CA SER A 45 12.63 12.90 22.26
C SER A 45 13.34 11.60 22.65
N SER A 46 12.92 10.50 22.04
CA SER A 46 13.66 9.23 22.08
C SER A 46 14.41 9.11 20.76
N GLN A 47 15.74 9.10 20.78
CA GLN A 47 16.55 8.97 19.57
C GLN A 47 16.35 7.58 18.96
N PRO A 48 16.17 7.47 17.63
CA PRO A 48 16.03 6.18 16.97
C PRO A 48 17.32 5.38 17.14
N SER A 49 17.23 4.21 17.78
CA SER A 49 18.34 3.28 17.90
C SER A 49 18.28 2.27 16.74
N GLY A 50 18.93 2.58 15.63
CA GLY A 50 19.21 1.61 14.55
C GLY A 50 18.65 1.95 13.15
N SER A 51 19.14 1.20 12.15
CA SER A 51 18.76 1.33 10.73
C SER A 51 17.34 0.84 10.41
N GLY A 52 16.72 0.09 11.33
CA GLY A 52 15.36 -0.44 11.16
C GLY A 52 14.27 0.64 11.05
N TRP A 53 14.51 1.81 11.65
CA TRP A 53 13.53 2.90 11.62
C TRP A 53 13.30 3.48 10.21
N VAL A 54 14.35 3.52 9.39
CA VAL A 54 14.30 4.07 8.02
C VAL A 54 13.52 3.16 7.07
N LEU A 55 13.57 1.84 7.30
CA LEU A 55 13.03 0.85 6.38
C LEU A 55 11.68 0.27 6.83
N PHE A 56 11.43 0.16 8.14
CA PHE A 56 10.30 -0.61 8.69
C PHE A 56 9.30 0.23 9.51
N GLY A 57 9.64 1.48 9.88
CA GLY A 57 8.91 2.21 10.91
C GLY A 57 8.95 1.48 12.27
N ASP A 58 8.72 2.18 13.38
CA ASP A 58 8.68 1.52 14.68
C ASP A 58 7.46 1.97 15.46
N GLU A 59 6.87 1.02 16.17
CA GLU A 59 5.70 1.22 17.04
C GLU A 59 6.03 2.07 18.26
N ASN A 60 7.30 2.25 18.61
CA ASN A 60 7.71 2.93 19.84
C ASN A 60 8.38 4.28 19.60
N TYR A 61 8.62 4.69 18.35
CA TYR A 61 9.42 5.89 18.06
C TYR A 61 8.60 6.96 17.32
N PRO A 62 8.13 8.02 18.01
CA PRO A 62 7.52 9.16 17.34
C PRO A 62 8.50 9.81 16.35
N GLN A 63 8.02 10.10 15.14
CA GLN A 63 8.76 10.87 14.14
C GLN A 63 8.77 12.35 14.55
N TRP A 64 9.92 12.84 14.99
CA TRP A 64 10.11 14.26 15.33
C TRP A 64 10.27 15.06 14.06
N VAL A 65 9.32 15.95 13.78
CA VAL A 65 9.56 17.04 12.84
C VAL A 65 10.49 18.02 13.54
N HIS A 66 11.76 18.02 13.15
CA HIS A 66 12.73 19.02 13.61
C HIS A 66 12.28 20.38 13.08
N SER A 67 11.62 21.15 13.94
CA SER A 67 11.23 22.53 13.66
C SER A 67 11.94 23.45 14.65
N ASN A 68 12.83 24.30 14.15
CA ASN A 68 13.50 25.33 14.94
C ASN A 68 12.49 26.27 15.64
N ASP A 69 11.30 26.44 15.06
CA ASP A 69 10.28 27.37 15.54
C ASP A 69 9.25 26.71 16.46
N ASN A 70 9.45 25.45 16.86
CA ASN A 70 8.52 24.71 17.72
C ASN A 70 7.07 24.68 17.16
N LYS A 71 6.93 24.86 15.84
CA LYS A 71 5.67 24.92 15.09
C LYS A 71 5.73 24.00 13.89
N MET A 72 4.66 23.27 13.61
CA MET A 72 4.55 22.42 12.41
C MET A 72 3.56 23.02 11.43
N THR A 73 3.94 23.00 10.15
CA THR A 73 3.09 23.51 9.07
C THR A 73 2.30 22.35 8.48
N PHE A 74 0.97 22.43 8.58
CA PHE A 74 0.05 21.48 7.97
C PHE A 74 -0.23 21.92 6.54
N VAL A 75 0.60 21.45 5.60
CA VAL A 75 0.54 21.87 4.18
C VAL A 75 -0.84 21.63 3.59
N LEU A 76 -1.40 20.43 3.81
CA LEU A 76 -2.74 20.05 3.36
C LEU A 76 -3.84 20.23 4.41
N GLY A 77 -3.55 20.97 5.49
CA GLY A 77 -4.47 21.15 6.61
C GLY A 77 -4.71 19.86 7.40
N THR A 78 -5.77 19.86 8.19
CA THR A 78 -6.16 18.72 9.04
C THR A 78 -7.52 18.15 8.67
N ASP A 79 -7.68 16.84 8.86
CA ASP A 79 -8.97 16.15 8.72
C ASP A 79 -9.97 16.62 9.81
N ARG A 80 -11.23 16.19 9.73
CA ARG A 80 -12.30 16.44 10.73
C ARG A 80 -11.96 15.94 12.14
N TYR A 81 -10.91 15.14 12.27
CA TYR A 81 -10.41 14.59 13.53
C TYR A 81 -9.08 15.21 13.98
N GLY A 82 -8.63 16.28 13.33
CA GLY A 82 -7.38 16.99 13.67
C GLY A 82 -6.10 16.25 13.27
N ARG A 83 -6.18 15.30 12.34
CA ARG A 83 -5.03 14.53 11.84
C ARG A 83 -4.41 15.22 10.63
N ASP A 84 -3.08 15.18 10.52
CA ASP A 84 -2.37 15.70 9.34
C ASP A 84 -2.79 14.96 8.06
N MET A 85 -3.35 15.70 7.10
CA MET A 85 -3.82 15.14 5.84
C MET A 85 -2.66 14.78 4.92
N LEU A 86 -1.57 15.56 4.92
CA LEU A 86 -0.43 15.33 4.03
C LEU A 86 0.28 14.02 4.38
N SER A 87 0.63 13.85 5.65
CA SER A 87 1.30 12.63 6.10
C SER A 87 0.46 11.37 5.84
N ARG A 88 -0.87 11.43 6.03
CA ARG A 88 -1.77 10.30 5.76
C ARG A 88 -1.87 9.98 4.27
N LEU A 89 -1.90 10.99 3.40
CA LEU A 89 -1.90 10.78 1.95
C LEU A 89 -0.58 10.16 1.49
N LEU A 90 0.56 10.63 1.98
CA LEU A 90 1.87 10.05 1.66
C LEU A 90 1.98 8.59 2.13
N LEU A 91 1.51 8.30 3.35
CA LEU A 91 1.48 6.93 3.86
C LEU A 91 0.54 6.03 3.04
N GLY A 92 -0.68 6.49 2.74
CA GLY A 92 -1.63 5.74 1.91
C GLY A 92 -1.17 5.54 0.46
N ALA A 93 -0.46 6.54 -0.11
CA ALA A 93 0.11 6.48 -1.44
C ALA A 93 1.18 5.39 -1.55
N ARG A 94 2.06 5.25 -0.55
CA ARG A 94 3.07 4.16 -0.51
C ARG A 94 2.42 2.78 -0.64
N VAL A 95 1.34 2.53 0.11
CA VAL A 95 0.61 1.26 0.07
C VAL A 95 -0.03 1.04 -1.30
N SER A 96 -0.75 2.05 -1.80
CA SER A 96 -1.47 1.97 -3.09
C SER A 96 -0.52 1.73 -4.26
N LEU A 97 0.62 2.43 -4.27
CA LEU A 97 1.66 2.28 -5.29
C LEU A 97 2.31 0.89 -5.25
N SER A 98 2.56 0.37 -4.04
CA SER A 98 3.12 -0.98 -3.85
C SER A 98 2.18 -2.06 -4.38
N VAL A 99 0.86 -1.94 -4.11
CA VAL A 99 -0.15 -2.86 -4.63
C VAL A 99 -0.18 -2.84 -6.15
N GLY A 100 -0.21 -1.67 -6.76
CA GLY A 100 -0.22 -1.53 -8.22
C GLY A 100 1.01 -2.16 -8.87
N ILE A 101 2.22 -1.82 -8.41
CA ILE A 101 3.47 -2.31 -9.00
C ILE A 101 3.58 -3.84 -8.90
N ILE A 102 3.32 -4.39 -7.71
CA ILE A 102 3.46 -5.84 -7.48
C ILE A 102 2.39 -6.61 -8.27
N SER A 103 1.15 -6.11 -8.31
CA SER A 103 0.06 -6.75 -9.06
C SER A 103 0.38 -6.81 -10.56
N VAL A 104 0.87 -5.71 -11.14
CA VAL A 104 1.27 -5.66 -12.55
C VAL A 104 2.44 -6.60 -12.84
N LEU A 105 3.44 -6.67 -11.95
CA LEU A 105 4.55 -7.61 -12.12
C LEU A 105 4.08 -9.07 -12.13
N ILE A 106 3.13 -9.43 -11.27
CA ILE A 106 2.51 -10.77 -11.26
C ILE A 106 1.78 -11.02 -12.59
N ALA A 107 0.95 -10.07 -13.01
CA ALA A 107 0.18 -10.16 -14.25
C ALA A 107 1.10 -10.31 -15.48
N LEU A 108 2.21 -9.56 -15.55
CA LEU A 108 3.17 -9.67 -16.64
C LEU A 108 3.92 -11.01 -16.62
N LEU A 109 4.34 -11.47 -15.44
CA LEU A 109 5.07 -12.74 -15.31
C LEU A 109 4.23 -13.97 -15.67
N ILE A 110 2.91 -13.90 -15.55
CA ILE A 110 1.99 -14.99 -15.91
C ILE A 110 1.42 -14.77 -17.32
N GLY A 111 1.00 -13.55 -17.63
CA GLY A 111 0.35 -13.17 -18.87
C GLY A 111 1.28 -13.20 -20.08
N ILE A 112 2.54 -12.74 -19.94
CA ILE A 112 3.49 -12.77 -21.06
C ILE A 112 3.77 -14.21 -21.51
N PRO A 113 4.11 -15.18 -20.63
CA PRO A 113 4.31 -16.56 -21.06
C PRO A 113 3.08 -17.16 -21.73
N ILE A 114 1.88 -16.99 -21.15
CA ILE A 114 0.64 -17.55 -21.70
C ILE A 114 0.30 -16.91 -23.05
N GLY A 115 0.40 -15.59 -23.16
CA GLY A 115 0.17 -14.86 -24.41
C GLY A 115 1.20 -15.19 -25.49
N SER A 116 2.47 -15.34 -25.10
CA SER A 116 3.53 -15.73 -26.03
C SER A 116 3.35 -17.16 -26.55
N LEU A 117 2.88 -18.09 -25.70
CA LEU A 117 2.54 -19.46 -26.11
C LEU A 117 1.37 -19.49 -27.10
N ALA A 118 0.30 -18.72 -26.83
CA ALA A 118 -0.83 -18.57 -27.74
C ALA A 118 -0.39 -18.03 -29.10
N GLY A 119 0.39 -16.94 -29.09
CA GLY A 119 0.88 -16.27 -30.29
C GLY A 119 1.92 -17.06 -31.08
N TYR A 120 2.75 -17.88 -30.41
CA TYR A 120 3.80 -18.65 -31.08
C TYR A 120 3.26 -19.88 -31.81
N TYR A 121 2.42 -20.68 -31.15
CA TYR A 121 1.90 -21.93 -31.74
C TYR A 121 0.68 -21.69 -32.64
N GLY A 122 -0.13 -20.67 -32.34
CA GLY A 122 -1.37 -20.41 -33.05
C GLY A 122 -2.35 -21.59 -33.06
N GLY A 123 -3.36 -21.52 -33.93
CA GLY A 123 -4.26 -22.64 -34.21
C GLY A 123 -5.15 -23.05 -33.03
N TRP A 124 -5.08 -24.31 -32.61
CA TRP A 124 -5.94 -24.83 -31.53
C TRP A 124 -5.48 -24.34 -30.14
N ILE A 125 -4.17 -24.19 -29.91
CA ILE A 125 -3.64 -23.71 -28.62
C ILE A 125 -4.15 -22.30 -28.33
N ASP A 126 -4.09 -21.42 -29.33
CA ASP A 126 -4.65 -20.07 -29.26
C ASP A 126 -6.15 -20.09 -28.94
N LYS A 127 -6.96 -20.91 -29.65
CA LYS A 127 -8.39 -21.04 -29.37
C LYS A 127 -8.70 -21.49 -27.94
N VAL A 128 -7.93 -22.43 -27.39
CA VAL A 128 -8.13 -22.90 -26.01
C VAL A 128 -7.84 -21.77 -25.02
N ILE A 129 -6.70 -21.09 -25.17
CA ILE A 129 -6.31 -19.99 -24.28
C ILE A 129 -7.32 -18.85 -24.37
N GLN A 130 -7.72 -18.46 -25.58
CA GLN A 130 -8.71 -17.42 -25.80
C GLN A 130 -10.07 -17.77 -25.18
N THR A 131 -10.49 -19.04 -25.25
CA THR A 131 -11.73 -19.50 -24.63
C THR A 131 -11.67 -19.38 -23.10
N ILE A 132 -10.53 -19.77 -22.50
CA ILE A 132 -10.33 -19.65 -21.05
C ILE A 132 -10.41 -18.18 -20.63
N ILE A 133 -9.76 -17.26 -21.36
CA ILE A 133 -9.80 -15.83 -21.08
C ILE A 133 -11.26 -15.31 -21.14
N GLN A 134 -12.03 -15.71 -22.14
CA GLN A 134 -13.44 -15.31 -22.26
C GLN A 134 -14.29 -15.79 -21.08
N ILE A 135 -14.04 -16.98 -20.55
CA ILE A 135 -14.73 -17.49 -19.36
C ILE A 135 -14.44 -16.60 -18.15
N PHE A 136 -13.17 -16.26 -17.90
CA PHE A 136 -12.81 -15.38 -16.78
C PHE A 136 -13.37 -13.95 -16.96
N TRP A 137 -13.34 -13.40 -18.17
CA TRP A 137 -13.89 -12.07 -18.47
C TRP A 137 -15.41 -11.99 -18.40
N SER A 138 -16.10 -13.13 -18.47
CA SER A 138 -17.55 -13.18 -18.25
C SER A 138 -17.95 -12.95 -16.78
N ILE A 139 -17.00 -13.12 -15.85
CA ILE A 139 -17.21 -12.93 -14.42
C ILE A 139 -16.90 -11.48 -14.05
N PRO A 140 -17.81 -10.74 -13.38
CA PRO A 140 -17.51 -9.41 -12.85
C PRO A 140 -16.26 -9.40 -11.96
N THR A 141 -15.29 -8.54 -12.27
CA THR A 141 -13.97 -8.50 -11.61
C THR A 141 -14.06 -8.42 -10.08
N PHE A 142 -15.00 -7.64 -9.54
CA PHE A 142 -15.20 -7.51 -8.10
C PHE A 142 -15.61 -8.84 -7.44
N LEU A 143 -16.44 -9.64 -8.11
CA LEU A 143 -16.82 -10.98 -7.61
C LEU A 143 -15.61 -11.91 -7.60
N MET A 144 -14.77 -11.84 -8.63
CA MET A 144 -13.54 -12.64 -8.70
C MET A 144 -12.56 -12.29 -7.58
N VAL A 145 -12.34 -10.99 -7.32
CA VAL A 145 -11.50 -10.51 -6.21
C VAL A 145 -12.02 -11.02 -4.86
N ILE A 146 -13.34 -10.96 -4.62
CA ILE A 146 -13.94 -11.47 -3.37
C ILE A 146 -13.78 -12.98 -3.26
N ALA A 147 -14.05 -13.73 -4.34
CA ALA A 147 -13.93 -15.19 -4.35
C ALA A 147 -12.49 -15.63 -4.04
N ILE A 148 -11.50 -15.02 -4.69
CA ILE A 148 -10.08 -15.28 -4.44
C ILE A 148 -9.73 -14.91 -2.99
N SER A 149 -10.20 -13.76 -2.50
CA SER A 149 -9.97 -13.33 -1.12
C SER A 149 -10.55 -14.32 -0.09
N PHE A 150 -11.71 -14.91 -0.38
CA PHE A 150 -12.31 -15.94 0.48
C PHE A 150 -11.46 -17.22 0.53
N VAL A 151 -10.94 -17.66 -0.62
CA VAL A 151 -10.12 -18.88 -0.71
C VAL A 151 -8.76 -18.69 -0.03
N LEU A 152 -8.13 -17.53 -0.19
CA LEU A 152 -6.81 -17.23 0.39
C LEU A 152 -6.88 -16.78 1.86
N GLY A 153 -8.08 -16.54 2.41
CA GLY A 153 -8.29 -16.13 3.79
C GLY A 153 -7.93 -14.67 4.09
N LYS A 154 -7.75 -14.34 5.38
CA LYS A 154 -7.47 -12.96 5.81
C LYS A 154 -5.97 -12.66 5.83
N GLY A 155 -5.57 -11.56 5.22
CA GLY A 155 -4.22 -11.01 5.32
C GLY A 155 -3.91 -9.98 4.23
N PHE A 156 -2.74 -9.36 4.36
CA PHE A 156 -2.29 -8.32 3.44
C PHE A 156 -1.91 -8.87 2.06
N TRP A 157 -1.31 -10.07 2.02
CA TRP A 157 -0.85 -10.74 0.80
C TRP A 157 -1.96 -11.08 -0.19
N GLN A 158 -3.15 -11.34 0.35
CA GLN A 158 -4.32 -11.73 -0.40
C GLN A 158 -4.76 -10.61 -1.34
N VAL A 159 -4.60 -9.35 -0.94
CA VAL A 159 -4.94 -8.20 -1.79
C VAL A 159 -4.05 -8.16 -3.04
N PHE A 160 -2.74 -8.38 -2.90
CA PHE A 160 -1.82 -8.36 -4.03
C PHE A 160 -2.08 -9.50 -5.01
N VAL A 161 -2.32 -10.71 -4.49
CA VAL A 161 -2.57 -11.88 -5.33
C VAL A 161 -3.94 -11.80 -5.99
N ALA A 162 -4.97 -11.40 -5.25
CA ALA A 162 -6.32 -11.24 -5.81
C ALA A 162 -6.33 -10.16 -6.89
N VAL A 163 -5.77 -8.97 -6.61
CA VAL A 163 -5.71 -7.90 -7.60
C VAL A 163 -4.82 -8.29 -8.78
N GLY A 164 -3.63 -8.82 -8.54
CA GLY A 164 -2.67 -9.19 -9.59
C GLY A 164 -3.11 -10.34 -10.50
N LEU A 165 -3.96 -11.26 -10.04
CA LEU A 165 -4.55 -12.30 -10.90
C LEU A 165 -5.75 -11.80 -11.69
N THR A 166 -6.39 -10.73 -11.23
CA THR A 166 -7.59 -10.15 -11.86
C THR A 166 -7.27 -8.94 -12.77
N ALA A 167 -6.06 -8.40 -12.66
CA ALA A 167 -5.57 -7.25 -13.43
C ALA A 167 -5.12 -7.68 -14.82
#